data_AF-A0A828RTF3-F1
#
_entry.id   AF-A0A828RTF3-F1
#
_cell.length_a   1.000
_cell.length_b   1.000
_cell.length_c   1.000
_cell.angle_alpha   90.00
_cell.angle_beta   90.00
_cell.angle_gamma   90.00
#
_symmetry.space_group_name_H-M   'P 1'
#
loop_
_entity.id
_entity.type
_entity.pdbx_description
1 polymer ?
#
loop_
_entity_poly.entity_id
_entity_poly.type
_entity_poly.pdbx_seq_one_letter_code
_entity_poly.pdbx_strand_id
1 'polypeptide(L)'
;MTQLTNLASFNALKEKLDQDEVIVRYRQLAVKVHQNERLLNLYDEYLQKQKELIKFEHYHKSGAASSVASEMKLLEDELYANPLFNEYIQTQIELNELFQSMTHIIEYKVNKHLSE
;
A
#
# COMPACT_ATOMS: atom_id res chain seq x y z
N MET A 1 13.32 -6.35 25.57
CA MET A 1 12.44 -5.66 24.60
C MET A 1 11.04 -6.26 24.49
N THR A 2 10.70 -7.31 25.25
CA THR A 2 9.45 -8.09 25.09
C THR A 2 8.26 -7.59 25.89
N GLN A 3 8.39 -6.51 26.68
CA GLN A 3 7.29 -6.00 27.54
C GLN A 3 6.38 -4.97 26.86
N LEU A 4 6.77 -4.40 25.71
CA LEU A 4 5.97 -3.36 25.02
C LEU A 4 4.78 -3.92 24.23
N THR A 5 4.78 -5.21 23.88
CA THR A 5 3.72 -5.84 23.05
C THR A 5 2.55 -6.43 23.85
N ASN A 6 2.59 -6.39 25.20
CA ASN A 6 1.62 -7.10 26.04
C ASN A 6 0.77 -6.18 26.92
N LEU A 7 0.50 -4.96 26.45
CA LEU A 7 -0.47 -4.07 27.09
C LEU A 7 -1.89 -4.56 26.75
N ALA A 8 -2.73 -4.74 27.76
CA ALA A 8 -4.13 -5.17 27.57
C ALA A 8 -4.90 -4.24 26.61
N SER A 9 -4.60 -2.93 26.63
CA SER A 9 -5.14 -1.94 25.71
C SER A 9 -4.71 -2.14 24.25
N PHE A 10 -3.48 -2.62 24.02
CA PHE A 10 -2.99 -2.93 22.68
C PHE A 10 -3.69 -4.16 22.09
N ASN A 11 -3.88 -5.20 22.90
CA ASN A 11 -4.63 -6.39 22.47
C ASN A 11 -6.10 -6.05 22.14
N ALA A 12 -6.76 -5.24 22.97
CA ALA A 12 -8.12 -4.77 22.70
C ALA A 12 -8.21 -3.90 21.42
N LEU A 13 -7.18 -3.09 21.15
CA LEU A 13 -7.09 -2.33 19.90
C LEU A 13 -6.93 -3.27 18.70
N LYS A 14 -6.06 -4.27 18.80
CA LYS A 14 -5.87 -5.28 17.75
C LYS A 14 -7.17 -6.00 17.43
N GLU A 15 -7.93 -6.44 18.44
CA GLU A 15 -9.23 -7.10 18.23
C GLU A 15 -10.24 -6.20 17.50
N LYS A 16 -10.27 -4.91 17.84
CA LYS A 16 -11.12 -3.93 17.15
C LYS A 16 -10.69 -3.75 15.70
N LEU A 17 -9.39 -3.62 15.43
CA LEU A 17 -8.86 -3.53 14.07
C LEU A 17 -9.14 -4.78 13.25
N ASP A 18 -9.04 -5.96 13.86
CA ASP A 18 -9.34 -7.21 13.18
C ASP A 18 -10.80 -7.30 12.70
N GLN A 19 -11.70 -6.54 13.32
CA GLN A 19 -13.11 -6.47 12.95
C GLN A 19 -13.45 -5.23 12.11
N ASP A 20 -12.50 -4.32 11.90
CA ASP A 20 -12.72 -3.09 11.14
C ASP A 20 -13.05 -3.40 9.68
N GLU A 21 -14.05 -2.72 9.13
CA GLU A 21 -14.58 -2.99 7.79
C GLU A 21 -13.52 -2.77 6.71
N VAL A 22 -12.67 -1.74 6.84
CA VAL A 22 -11.60 -1.43 5.88
C VAL A 22 -10.57 -2.56 5.89
N ILE A 23 -10.19 -3.04 7.08
CA ILE A 23 -9.21 -4.12 7.24
C ILE A 23 -9.77 -5.45 6.71
N VAL A 24 -11.03 -5.76 7.00
CA VAL A 24 -11.71 -6.95 6.46
C VAL A 24 -11.77 -6.89 4.94
N ARG A 25 -12.18 -5.77 4.36
CA ARG A 25 -12.30 -5.57 2.90
C ARG A 25 -10.94 -5.66 2.22
N TYR A 26 -9.91 -5.02 2.78
CA TYR A 26 -8.53 -5.13 2.28
C TYR A 26 -8.08 -6.59 2.23
N ARG A 27 -8.27 -7.38 3.30
CA ARG A 27 -7.88 -8.80 3.32
C ARG A 27 -8.61 -9.63 2.26
N GLN A 28 -9.90 -9.39 2.06
CA GLN A 28 -10.67 -10.09 1.03
C GLN A 28 -10.19 -9.76 -0.39
N LEU A 29 -9.93 -8.47 -0.68
CA LEU A 29 -9.41 -8.04 -1.97
C LEU A 29 -7.98 -8.51 -2.19
N ALA A 30 -7.14 -8.50 -1.15
CA ALA A 30 -5.79 -9.04 -1.21
C ALA A 30 -5.82 -10.50 -1.68
N VAL A 31 -6.65 -11.36 -1.09
CA VAL A 31 -6.78 -12.76 -1.53
C VAL A 31 -7.13 -12.85 -3.01
N LYS A 32 -8.12 -12.06 -3.46
CA LYS A 32 -8.56 -12.07 -4.87
C LYS A 32 -7.47 -11.59 -5.83
N VAL A 33 -6.74 -10.54 -5.48
CA VAL A 33 -5.62 -10.01 -6.28
C VAL A 33 -4.50 -11.04 -6.37
N HIS A 34 -4.12 -11.66 -5.26
CA HIS A 34 -3.04 -12.66 -5.23
C HIS A 34 -3.41 -13.97 -5.96
N GLN A 35 -4.70 -14.25 -6.15
CA GLN A 35 -5.16 -15.37 -6.97
C GLN A 35 -5.24 -15.03 -8.47
N ASN A 36 -5.11 -13.76 -8.84
CA ASN A 36 -5.16 -13.32 -10.23
C ASN A 36 -3.74 -13.25 -10.81
N GLU A 37 -3.27 -14.38 -11.36
CA GLU A 37 -1.92 -14.48 -11.94
C GLU A 37 -1.66 -13.45 -13.04
N ARG A 38 -2.65 -13.15 -13.89
CA ARG A 38 -2.50 -12.13 -14.93
C ARG A 38 -2.23 -10.75 -14.33
N LEU A 39 -2.99 -10.38 -13.30
CA LEU A 39 -2.85 -9.10 -12.63
C LEU A 39 -1.49 -8.99 -11.93
N LEU A 40 -1.03 -10.07 -11.28
CA LEU A 40 0.30 -10.11 -10.66
C LEU A 40 1.40 -9.99 -11.69
N ASN A 41 1.32 -10.72 -12.81
CA ASN A 41 2.32 -10.65 -13.87
C ASN A 41 2.43 -9.25 -14.49
N LEU A 42 1.29 -8.58 -14.73
CA LEU A 42 1.27 -7.19 -15.21
C LEU A 42 1.93 -6.23 -14.22
N TYR A 43 1.64 -6.40 -12.93
CA TYR A 43 2.25 -5.58 -11.88
C TYR A 43 3.75 -5.84 -11.73
N ASP A 44 4.18 -7.10 -11.82
CA ASP A 44 5.59 -7.47 -11.79
C ASP A 44 6.34 -6.88 -12.99
N GLU A 45 5.76 -6.92 -14.18
CA GLU A 45 6.32 -6.29 -15.37
C GLU A 45 6.45 -4.78 -15.19
N TYR A 46 5.41 -4.13 -14.65
CA TYR A 46 5.45 -2.70 -14.30
C TYR A 46 6.60 -2.38 -13.34
N LEU A 47 6.83 -3.20 -12.30
CA LEU A 47 7.94 -3.03 -11.36
C LEU A 47 9.31 -3.21 -12.00
N GLN A 48 9.45 -4.16 -12.94
CA GLN A 48 10.71 -4.32 -13.68
C GLN A 48 11.00 -3.10 -14.55
N LYS A 49 9.98 -2.58 -15.24
CA LYS A 49 10.10 -1.36 -16.04
C LYS A 49 10.40 -0.13 -15.20
N GLN A 50 9.82 -0.01 -14.01
CA GLN A 50 10.16 1.06 -13.07
C GLN A 50 11.63 1.04 -12.65
N LYS A 51 12.19 -0.14 -12.35
CA LYS A 51 13.62 -0.29 -12.04
C LYS A 51 14.50 0.05 -13.24
N GLU A 52 14.10 -0.35 -14.44
CA GLU A 52 14.79 -0.03 -15.68
C GLU A 52 14.78 1.48 -15.95
N LEU A 53 13.65 2.16 -15.72
CA LEU A 53 13.53 3.61 -15.83
C LEU A 53 14.51 4.32 -14.88
N ILE A 54 14.49 3.98 -13.59
CA ILE A 54 15.39 4.55 -12.58
C ILE A 54 16.86 4.35 -13.01
N LYS A 55 17.20 3.19 -13.56
CA LYS A 55 18.54 2.90 -14.08
C LYS A 55 18.89 3.81 -15.26
N PHE A 56 17.99 3.99 -16.23
CA PHE A 56 18.26 4.85 -17.39
C PHE A 56 18.34 6.32 -17.02
N GLU A 57 17.53 6.80 -16.07
CA GLU A 57 17.62 8.15 -15.51
C GLU A 57 18.96 8.37 -14.81
N HIS A 58 19.40 7.43 -13.98
CA HIS A 58 20.70 7.48 -13.31
C HIS A 58 21.88 7.57 -14.29
N TYR A 59 21.81 6.87 -15.43
CA TYR A 59 22.84 6.92 -16.48
C TYR A 59 22.60 8.00 -17.54
N HIS A 60 21.66 8.93 -17.33
CA HIS A 60 21.32 10.01 -18.24
C HIS A 60 20.96 9.57 -19.67
N LYS A 61 20.39 8.38 -19.83
CA LYS A 61 19.93 7.83 -21.11
C LYS A 61 18.50 8.28 -21.42
N SER A 62 18.30 9.58 -21.64
CA SER A 62 16.97 10.21 -21.80
C SER A 62 16.07 9.54 -22.84
N GLY A 63 16.61 9.14 -24.00
CA GLY A 63 15.83 8.46 -25.04
C GLY A 63 15.31 7.08 -24.60
N ALA A 64 16.14 6.30 -23.91
CA ALA A 64 15.75 5.00 -23.38
C ALA A 64 14.76 5.14 -22.21
N ALA A 65 15.00 6.10 -21.31
CA ALA A 65 14.08 6.44 -20.23
C ALA A 65 12.69 6.81 -20.75
N SER A 66 12.61 7.62 -21.82
CA SER A 66 11.33 8.00 -22.43
C SER A 66 10.57 6.81 -23.03
N SER A 67 11.27 5.86 -23.65
CA SER A 67 10.66 4.63 -24.18
C SER A 67 10.08 3.79 -23.06
N VAL A 68 10.86 3.54 -22.00
CA VAL A 68 10.42 2.76 -20.84
C VAL A 68 9.25 3.43 -20.13
N ALA A 69 9.26 4.76 -19.98
CA ALA A 69 8.14 5.49 -19.39
C ALA A 69 6.84 5.32 -20.21
N SER A 70 6.93 5.24 -21.54
CA SER A 70 5.78 4.99 -22.40
C SER A 70 5.24 3.58 -22.24
N GLU A 71 6.13 2.58 -22.16
CA GLU A 71 5.75 1.18 -21.87
C GLU A 71 5.11 1.05 -20.48
N MET A 72 5.68 1.70 -19.46
CA MET A 72 5.10 1.76 -18.12
C MET A 72 3.70 2.37 -18.12
N LYS A 73 3.46 3.41 -18.94
CA LYS A 73 2.15 4.04 -19.03
C LYS A 73 1.08 3.08 -19.56
N LEU A 74 1.43 2.27 -20.57
CA LEU A 74 0.52 1.25 -21.11
C LEU A 74 0.21 0.16 -20.07
N LEU A 75 1.21 -0.31 -19.35
CA LEU A 75 1.03 -1.29 -18.26
C LEU A 75 0.17 -0.71 -17.13
N GLU A 76 0.43 0.55 -16.77
CA GLU A 76 -0.37 1.28 -15.78
C GLU A 76 -1.83 1.37 -16.23
N ASP A 77 -2.09 1.78 -17.47
CA ASP A 77 -3.45 1.89 -18.01
C ASP A 77 -4.16 0.53 -18.04
N GLU A 78 -3.46 -0.57 -18.35
CA GLU A 78 -4.03 -1.93 -18.27
C GLU A 78 -4.34 -2.36 -16.83
N LEU A 79 -3.46 -2.03 -15.87
CA LEU A 79 -3.70 -2.28 -14.45
C LEU A 79 -4.94 -1.52 -13.95
N TYR A 80 -5.03 -0.21 -14.23
CA TYR A 80 -6.18 0.62 -13.83
C TYR A 80 -7.46 0.32 -14.62
N ALA A 81 -7.39 -0.36 -15.76
CA ALA A 81 -8.58 -0.88 -16.42
C ALA A 81 -9.22 -2.05 -15.66
N ASN A 82 -8.48 -2.72 -14.77
CA ASN A 82 -8.97 -3.85 -13.99
C ASN A 82 -9.75 -3.38 -12.73
N PRO A 83 -11.05 -3.66 -12.60
CA PRO A 83 -11.84 -3.24 -11.43
C PRO A 83 -11.30 -3.79 -10.11
N LEU A 84 -10.79 -5.02 -10.11
CA LEU A 84 -10.23 -5.65 -8.91
C LEU A 84 -8.97 -4.92 -8.44
N PHE A 85 -8.13 -4.47 -9.37
CA PHE A 85 -6.95 -3.67 -9.05
C PHE A 85 -7.35 -2.32 -8.46
N ASN A 86 -8.29 -1.62 -9.08
CA ASN A 86 -8.79 -0.34 -8.60
C ASN A 86 -9.37 -0.44 -7.19
N GLU A 87 -10.27 -1.41 -6.97
CA GLU A 87 -10.85 -1.63 -5.64
C GLU A 87 -9.76 -1.93 -4.60
N TYR A 88 -8.78 -2.75 -4.96
CA TYR A 88 -7.68 -3.08 -4.06
C TYR A 88 -6.84 -1.84 -3.70
N ILE A 89 -6.46 -1.01 -4.67
CA ILE A 89 -5.74 0.24 -4.43
C ILE A 89 -6.56 1.21 -3.57
N GLN A 90 -7.86 1.35 -3.84
CA GLN A 90 -8.72 2.20 -3.00
C GLN A 90 -8.74 1.70 -1.55
N THR A 91 -8.85 0.39 -1.32
CA THR A 91 -8.79 -0.13 0.06
C THR A 91 -7.43 0.04 0.72
N GLN A 92 -6.33 0.08 -0.04
CA GLN A 92 -5.02 0.41 0.52
C GLN A 92 -4.93 1.88 0.95
N ILE A 93 -5.55 2.79 0.20
CA ILE A 93 -5.64 4.22 0.56
C ILE A 93 -6.46 4.37 1.84
N GLU A 94 -7.67 3.80 1.89
CA GLU A 94 -8.54 3.80 3.08
C GLU A 94 -7.81 3.21 4.31
N LEU A 95 -7.07 2.10 4.12
CA LEU A 95 -6.31 1.47 5.19
C LEU A 95 -5.17 2.37 5.71
N ASN A 96 -4.49 3.08 4.82
CA ASN A 96 -3.44 4.01 5.20
C ASN A 96 -4.02 5.22 5.96
N GLU A 97 -5.15 5.77 5.52
CA GLU A 97 -5.85 6.85 6.23
C GLU A 97 -6.28 6.43 7.65
N LEU A 98 -6.79 5.20 7.80
CA LEU A 98 -7.10 4.61 9.10
C LEU A 98 -5.87 4.61 10.01
N PHE A 99 -4.73 4.08 9.54
CA PHE A 99 -3.51 4.02 10.33
C PHE A 99 -2.90 5.39 10.64
N GLN A 100 -2.98 6.34 9.70
CA GLN A 100 -2.54 7.71 9.93
C GLN A 100 -3.37 8.39 11.01
N SER A 101 -4.70 8.29 10.94
CA SER A 101 -5.61 8.83 11.95
C SER A 101 -5.33 8.26 13.34
N MET A 102 -5.14 6.94 13.42
CA MET A 102 -4.78 6.28 14.67
C MET A 102 -3.46 6.79 15.26
N THR A 103 -2.42 6.89 14.43
CA THR A 103 -1.12 7.41 14.84
C THR A 103 -1.25 8.82 15.38
N HIS A 104 -1.97 9.70 14.69
CA HIS A 104 -2.21 11.08 15.15
C HIS A 104 -2.92 11.14 16.51
N ILE A 105 -3.94 10.29 16.73
CA ILE A 105 -4.66 10.24 18.01
C ILE A 105 -3.72 9.79 19.15
N ILE A 106 -2.88 8.79 18.89
CA ILE A 106 -1.92 8.29 19.89
C ILE A 106 -0.89 9.38 20.19
N GLU A 107 -0.28 9.98 19.17
CA GLU A 107 0.70 11.05 19.30
C GLU A 107 0.13 12.24 20.07
N TYR A 108 -1.08 12.69 19.72
CA TYR A 108 -1.76 13.78 20.42
C TYR A 108 -1.95 13.47 21.91
N LYS A 109 -2.42 12.26 22.25
CA LYS A 109 -2.63 11.86 23.65
C LYS A 109 -1.33 11.78 24.44
N VAL A 110 -0.28 11.23 23.84
CA VAL A 110 1.04 11.14 24.48
C VAL A 110 1.61 12.55 24.71
N ASN A 111 1.58 13.41 23.70
CA ASN A 111 2.09 14.78 23.81
C ASN A 111 1.33 15.60 24.85
N LYS A 112 0.00 15.46 24.91
CA LYS A 112 -0.81 16.10 25.94
C LYS A 112 -0.41 15.66 27.34
N HIS A 113 -0.24 14.36 27.57
CA HIS A 113 0.15 13.82 28.87
C HIS A 113 1.57 14.24 29.30
N LEU A 114 2.49 14.43 28.35
CA LEU A 114 3.86 14.92 28.63
C LEU A 114 3.93 16.43 28.91
N SER A 115 2.89 17.18 28.50
CA SER A 115 2.82 18.63 28.68
C SER A 115 2.04 19.04 29.94
N GLU A 116 1.47 18.07 30.65
CA GLU A 116 0.83 18.18 31.97
C GLU A 116 1.84 17.82 33.07
#